data_AF-A0ABD2VQM1-F1
#
_entry.id   AF-A0ABD2VQM1-F1
#
_cell.length_a   1.000
_cell.length_b   1.000
_cell.length_c   1.000
_cell.angle_alpha   90.00
_cell.angle_beta   90.00
_cell.angle_gamma   90.00
#
_symmetry.space_group_name_H-M   'P 1'
#
loop_
_entity.id
_entity.type
_entity.pdbx_description
1 polymer ?
#
loop_
_entity_poly.entity_id
_entity_poly.type
_entity_poly.pdbx_seq_one_letter_code
_entity_poly.pdbx_strand_id
1 'polypeptide(L)'
;HLLTQNNSFFKSNLLNKKMSLFFLVFLLFVSSVTACDRCVHQSKVAYFSSASALLSGACGYGNLAIGFNGGRLAAAVPKIYNNGAGCGACYQIRCKDPKICSKHGTTVMVTDLNKNNQTDFVISSRAFMAMAIEGKAKDVLKLGIADVEYKRVPCDYKGKNLAVRVDESSQKPYYLAISIFYQGGQTEIVGVDVAQVGSSNWNFLTRNHGAIWDTSRVPSGALQFRFVVTAGYDGKWIWAKSVLPSDWKNGVIYDTGVQITDIAQEGCSPCDDGSWKLN
;
A
#
# COMPACT_ATOMS: atom_id res chain seq x y z
N HIS A 1 -15.85 56.38 -28.20
CA HIS A 1 -16.06 54.92 -28.23
C HIS A 1 -14.84 54.09 -27.81
N LEU A 2 -13.87 54.69 -27.11
CA LEU A 2 -12.84 54.01 -26.31
C LEU A 2 -13.00 54.62 -24.91
N LEU A 3 -13.19 53.78 -23.87
CA LEU A 3 -13.03 54.05 -22.43
C LEU A 3 -13.95 53.19 -21.52
N THR A 4 -14.64 52.15 -22.03
CA THR A 4 -15.52 51.28 -21.21
C THR A 4 -15.14 49.78 -21.20
N GLN A 5 -13.89 49.42 -21.51
CA GLN A 5 -13.46 47.99 -21.53
C GLN A 5 -12.46 47.56 -20.44
N ASN A 6 -11.99 48.43 -19.55
CA ASN A 6 -10.93 48.06 -18.58
C ASN A 6 -11.41 47.64 -17.17
N ASN A 7 -12.70 47.73 -16.85
CA ASN A 7 -13.19 47.42 -15.49
C ASN A 7 -13.78 46.02 -15.29
N SER A 8 -14.02 45.23 -16.35
CA SER A 8 -14.48 43.84 -16.24
C SER A 8 -13.32 42.84 -16.12
N PHE A 9 -12.13 43.17 -16.62
CA PHE A 9 -10.96 42.28 -16.62
C PHE A 9 -10.21 42.27 -15.27
N PHE A 10 -10.31 43.33 -14.46
CA PHE A 10 -9.68 43.39 -13.13
C PHE A 10 -10.52 42.72 -12.03
N LYS A 11 -11.85 42.66 -12.18
CA LYS A 11 -12.75 42.04 -11.20
C LYS A 11 -12.77 40.51 -11.27
N SER A 12 -12.54 39.91 -12.44
CA SER A 12 -12.43 38.45 -12.61
C SER A 12 -11.14 37.87 -12.02
N ASN A 13 -10.04 38.64 -12.05
CA ASN A 13 -8.74 38.23 -11.51
C ASN A 13 -8.66 38.29 -9.98
N LEU A 14 -9.44 39.14 -9.31
CA LEU A 14 -9.50 39.18 -7.84
C LEU A 14 -10.39 38.07 -7.25
N LEU A 15 -11.49 37.70 -7.91
CA LEU A 15 -12.35 36.60 -7.47
C LEU A 15 -11.64 35.24 -7.63
N ASN A 16 -10.94 35.03 -8.75
CA ASN A 16 -10.18 33.79 -8.99
C ASN A 16 -8.99 33.61 -8.04
N LYS A 17 -8.31 34.70 -7.64
CA LYS A 17 -7.24 34.63 -6.64
C LYS A 17 -7.75 34.32 -5.23
N LYS A 18 -8.91 34.86 -4.83
CA LYS A 18 -9.52 34.53 -3.53
C LYS A 18 -10.06 33.10 -3.47
N MET A 19 -10.61 32.59 -4.58
CA MET A 19 -11.12 31.22 -4.67
C MET A 19 -9.97 30.19 -4.76
N SER A 20 -8.86 30.54 -5.41
CA SER A 20 -7.63 29.73 -5.42
C SER A 20 -6.94 29.70 -4.05
N LEU A 21 -6.96 30.79 -3.28
CA LEU A 21 -6.41 30.81 -1.92
C LEU A 21 -7.27 29.98 -0.96
N PHE A 22 -8.60 29.98 -1.13
CA PHE A 22 -9.49 29.12 -0.34
C PHE A 22 -9.31 27.63 -0.68
N PHE A 23 -9.03 27.29 -1.95
CA PHE A 23 -8.70 25.93 -2.36
C PHE A 23 -7.31 25.48 -1.86
N LEU A 24 -6.32 26.38 -1.82
CA LEU A 24 -5.00 26.08 -1.23
C LEU A 24 -5.07 25.91 0.29
N VAL A 25 -5.95 26.64 0.98
CA VAL A 25 -6.16 26.49 2.42
C VAL A 25 -7.02 25.26 2.75
N PHE A 26 -7.94 24.85 1.87
CA PHE A 26 -8.72 23.62 2.03
C PHE A 26 -7.90 22.35 1.75
N LEU A 27 -6.83 22.43 0.93
CA LEU A 27 -5.86 21.35 0.74
C LEU A 27 -4.88 21.17 1.91
N LEU A 28 -4.86 22.10 2.89
CA LEU A 28 -4.03 21.98 4.10
C LEU A 28 -4.77 21.34 5.28
N PHE A 29 -6.02 20.94 5.10
CA PHE A 29 -6.75 20.05 6.01
C PHE A 29 -7.00 18.70 5.35
N VAL A 30 -5.97 18.10 4.73
CA VAL A 30 -5.89 16.63 4.79
C VAL A 30 -5.64 16.35 6.26
N SER A 31 -6.68 15.94 6.96
CA SER A 31 -6.58 15.36 8.28
C SER A 31 -5.45 14.35 8.22
N SER A 32 -4.29 14.69 8.77
CA SER A 32 -3.34 13.72 9.23
C SER A 32 -4.09 12.96 10.31
N VAL A 33 -4.88 11.96 9.88
CA VAL A 33 -5.01 10.76 10.68
C VAL A 33 -3.58 10.32 10.81
N THR A 34 -2.95 10.71 11.92
CA THR A 34 -1.67 10.19 12.36
C THR A 34 -1.98 8.72 12.61
N ALA A 35 -1.95 7.92 11.55
CA ALA A 35 -2.04 6.49 11.65
C ALA A 35 -0.74 6.11 12.32
N CYS A 36 -0.80 5.97 13.65
CA CYS A 36 0.33 5.62 14.47
C CYS A 36 0.62 4.12 14.30
N ASP A 37 0.90 3.74 13.06
CA ASP A 37 0.98 2.37 12.59
C ASP A 37 2.12 1.61 13.25
N ARG A 38 3.13 2.34 13.74
CA ARG A 38 4.28 1.79 14.47
C ARG A 38 3.99 1.44 15.92
N CYS A 39 2.94 2.02 16.49
CA CYS A 39 2.54 1.72 17.86
C CYS A 39 1.94 0.31 17.94
N VAL A 40 2.04 -0.31 19.11
CA VAL A 40 1.37 -1.56 19.39
C VAL A 40 -0.14 -1.33 19.54
N HIS A 41 -0.92 -2.03 18.72
CA HIS A 41 -2.37 -2.06 18.77
C HIS A 41 -2.86 -3.39 19.33
N GLN A 42 -4.01 -3.34 20.00
CA GLN A 42 -4.64 -4.48 20.66
C GLN A 42 -5.94 -4.80 19.92
N SER A 43 -6.14 -6.05 19.51
CA SER A 43 -7.34 -6.44 18.76
C SER A 43 -7.60 -7.94 18.84
N LYS A 44 -8.49 -8.42 17.98
CA LYS A 44 -8.76 -9.83 17.73
C LYS A 44 -8.43 -10.17 16.28
N VAL A 45 -8.03 -11.42 16.04
CA VAL A 45 -7.81 -11.96 14.71
C VAL A 45 -8.55 -13.29 14.55
N ALA A 46 -9.19 -13.47 13.41
CA ALA A 46 -9.72 -14.76 12.97
C ALA A 46 -8.85 -15.33 11.84
N TYR A 47 -9.15 -16.55 11.38
CA TYR A 47 -8.45 -17.11 10.22
C TYR A 47 -9.36 -17.67 9.14
N PHE A 48 -8.84 -17.70 7.92
CA PHE A 48 -9.46 -18.40 6.79
C PHE A 48 -8.55 -19.53 6.30
N SER A 49 -9.17 -20.59 5.78
CA SER A 49 -8.47 -21.79 5.30
C SER A 49 -8.58 -21.98 3.79
N SER A 50 -9.48 -21.26 3.11
CA SER A 50 -9.72 -21.47 1.69
C SER A 50 -8.67 -20.76 0.84
N ALA A 51 -8.07 -21.50 -0.09
CA ALA A 51 -7.21 -20.92 -1.12
C ALA A 51 -7.99 -19.99 -2.05
N SER A 52 -9.29 -20.22 -2.23
CA SER A 52 -10.17 -19.36 -3.05
C SER A 52 -10.32 -17.95 -2.50
N ALA A 53 -10.31 -17.76 -1.17
CA ALA A 53 -10.34 -16.43 -0.56
C ALA A 53 -9.10 -15.59 -0.93
N LEU A 54 -8.02 -16.23 -1.37
CA LEU A 54 -6.78 -15.56 -1.77
C LEU A 54 -6.77 -15.13 -3.25
N LEU A 55 -7.69 -15.65 -4.08
CA LEU A 55 -7.67 -15.44 -5.53
C LEU A 55 -8.39 -14.15 -5.96
N SER A 56 -9.27 -13.60 -5.11
CA SER A 56 -10.12 -12.45 -5.43
C SER A 56 -9.99 -11.31 -4.42
N GLY A 57 -8.83 -11.17 -3.78
CA GLY A 57 -8.62 -10.14 -2.77
C GLY A 57 -8.75 -8.73 -3.34
N ALA A 58 -9.28 -7.82 -2.54
CA ALA A 58 -9.53 -6.42 -2.89
C ALA A 58 -8.27 -5.65 -3.34
N CYS A 59 -7.08 -6.14 -3.01
CA CYS A 59 -5.82 -5.56 -3.50
C CYS A 59 -5.52 -5.81 -4.98
N GLY A 60 -6.24 -6.72 -5.65
CA GLY A 60 -6.06 -6.95 -7.09
C GLY A 60 -4.83 -7.79 -7.45
N TYR A 61 -4.21 -8.48 -6.48
CA TYR A 61 -3.03 -9.32 -6.73
C TYR A 61 -3.35 -10.64 -7.46
N GLY A 62 -4.62 -11.05 -7.47
CA GLY A 62 -5.05 -12.32 -8.07
C GLY A 62 -4.29 -13.52 -7.49
N ASN A 63 -4.04 -14.53 -8.33
CA ASN A 63 -3.38 -15.77 -7.92
C ASN A 63 -1.95 -15.56 -7.37
N LEU A 64 -1.30 -14.45 -7.70
CA LEU A 64 0.06 -14.14 -7.24
C LEU A 64 0.12 -13.89 -5.73
N ALA A 65 -1.01 -13.48 -5.12
CA ALA A 65 -1.09 -13.24 -3.69
C ALA A 65 -0.58 -14.42 -2.86
N ILE A 66 -0.87 -15.66 -3.28
CA ILE A 66 -0.49 -16.90 -2.59
C ILE A 66 1.03 -17.03 -2.41
N GLY A 67 1.81 -16.47 -3.35
CA GLY A 67 3.27 -16.50 -3.30
C GLY A 67 3.87 -15.45 -2.35
N PHE A 68 3.09 -14.46 -1.92
CA PHE A 68 3.59 -13.38 -1.07
C PHE A 68 3.76 -13.83 0.39
N ASN A 69 4.84 -13.36 1.01
CA ASN A 69 5.13 -13.61 2.42
C ASN A 69 5.04 -15.09 2.85
N GLY A 70 5.38 -16.02 1.95
CA GLY A 70 5.25 -17.46 2.18
C GLY A 70 3.81 -17.93 2.42
N GLY A 71 2.82 -17.23 1.87
CA GLY A 71 1.39 -17.49 2.07
C GLY A 71 0.83 -17.01 3.40
N ARG A 72 1.55 -16.12 4.12
CA ARG A 72 1.06 -15.48 5.36
C ARG A 72 0.40 -14.16 5.02
N LEU A 73 -0.89 -14.26 4.69
CA LEU A 73 -1.69 -13.18 4.11
C LEU A 73 -2.78 -12.73 5.09
N ALA A 74 -3.27 -11.51 4.89
CA ALA A 74 -4.28 -10.88 5.72
C ALA A 74 -5.31 -10.11 4.89
N ALA A 75 -6.58 -10.25 5.27
CA ALA A 75 -7.63 -9.28 4.97
C ALA A 75 -7.72 -8.30 6.14
N ALA A 76 -7.61 -7.00 5.87
CA ALA A 76 -7.57 -5.97 6.91
C ALA A 76 -8.82 -5.09 6.90
N VAL A 77 -9.24 -4.58 8.07
CA VAL A 77 -10.41 -3.67 8.17
C VAL A 77 -10.22 -2.39 7.36
N PRO A 78 -11.30 -1.66 7.00
CA PRO A 78 -11.22 -0.48 6.12
C PRO A 78 -10.20 0.56 6.55
N LYS A 79 -10.01 0.79 7.86
CA LYS A 79 -9.02 1.73 8.40
C LYS A 79 -7.57 1.34 8.02
N ILE A 80 -7.27 0.04 8.00
CA ILE A 80 -5.92 -0.48 7.70
C ILE A 80 -5.76 -0.70 6.19
N TYR A 81 -6.79 -1.22 5.53
CA TYR A 81 -6.81 -1.36 4.08
C TYR A 81 -6.68 -0.01 3.36
N ASN A 82 -7.21 1.07 3.97
CA ASN A 82 -7.10 2.46 3.54
C ASN A 82 -7.36 2.66 2.03
N ASN A 83 -8.52 2.20 1.56
CA ASN A 83 -8.92 2.28 0.15
C ASN A 83 -7.87 1.71 -0.83
N GLY A 84 -7.12 0.69 -0.39
CA GLY A 84 -6.08 0.03 -1.18
C GLY A 84 -4.67 0.56 -0.96
N ALA A 85 -4.50 1.68 -0.26
CA ALA A 85 -3.19 2.19 0.09
C ALA A 85 -2.43 1.28 1.07
N GLY A 86 -3.16 0.52 1.91
CA GLY A 86 -2.58 -0.49 2.78
C GLY A 86 -2.23 -1.80 2.08
N CYS A 87 -2.53 -1.96 0.79
CA CYS A 87 -2.19 -3.19 0.05
C CYS A 87 -0.68 -3.40 -0.02
N GLY A 88 -0.25 -4.61 0.32
CA GLY A 88 1.17 -4.97 0.38
C GLY A 88 1.86 -4.56 1.69
N ALA A 89 1.19 -3.84 2.60
CA ALA A 89 1.75 -3.50 3.91
C ALA A 89 1.92 -4.74 4.79
N CYS A 90 3.00 -4.75 5.58
CA CYS A 90 3.34 -5.84 6.48
C CYS A 90 3.04 -5.49 7.93
N TYR A 91 2.47 -6.45 8.66
CA TYR A 91 2.16 -6.33 10.08
C TYR A 91 2.75 -7.51 10.83
N GLN A 92 3.39 -7.25 11.97
CA GLN A 92 3.73 -8.29 12.93
C GLN A 92 2.52 -8.48 13.85
N ILE A 93 2.06 -9.71 14.02
CA ILE A 93 0.91 -10.08 14.85
C ILE A 93 1.32 -11.19 15.81
N ARG A 94 1.06 -11.01 17.10
CA ARG A 94 1.26 -12.05 18.13
C ARG A 94 0.01 -12.26 18.96
N CYS A 95 -0.30 -13.50 19.30
CA CYS A 95 -1.37 -13.82 20.24
C CYS A 95 -0.89 -13.75 21.69
N LYS A 96 -1.82 -13.64 22.63
CA LYS A 96 -1.50 -13.27 24.01
C LYS A 96 -1.38 -14.43 25.01
N ASP A 97 -1.92 -15.61 24.71
CA ASP A 97 -1.87 -16.73 25.65
C ASP A 97 -0.44 -17.30 25.74
N PRO A 98 0.31 -17.07 26.84
CA PRO A 98 1.72 -17.45 26.91
C PRO A 98 1.94 -18.96 26.93
N LYS A 99 0.89 -19.78 27.13
CA LYS A 99 0.99 -21.24 27.13
C LYS A 99 1.10 -21.81 25.71
N ILE A 100 0.64 -21.07 24.71
CA ILE A 100 0.55 -21.53 23.31
C ILE A 100 1.08 -20.53 22.29
N CYS A 101 1.20 -19.25 22.64
CA CYS A 101 1.61 -18.17 21.76
C CYS A 101 3.11 -17.86 21.87
N SER A 102 3.77 -17.74 20.73
CA SER A 102 5.12 -17.23 20.64
C SER A 102 5.15 -15.73 20.94
N LYS A 103 6.19 -15.28 21.66
CA LYS A 103 6.43 -13.85 21.92
C LYS A 103 6.72 -13.06 20.64
N HIS A 104 7.25 -13.72 19.62
CA HIS A 104 7.55 -13.11 18.32
C HIS A 104 6.29 -13.00 17.45
N GLY A 105 5.41 -14.00 17.48
CA GLY A 105 4.26 -14.07 16.58
C GLY A 105 4.63 -14.34 15.13
N THR A 106 3.88 -13.79 14.18
CA THR A 106 4.12 -13.91 12.74
C THR A 106 4.00 -12.57 12.02
N THR A 107 4.74 -12.41 10.92
CA THR A 107 4.49 -11.33 9.96
C THR A 107 3.41 -11.75 8.97
N VAL A 108 2.49 -10.85 8.64
CA VAL A 108 1.47 -11.01 7.59
C VAL A 108 1.53 -9.87 6.60
N MET A 109 1.05 -10.10 5.38
CA MET A 109 0.90 -9.07 4.35
C MET A 109 -0.57 -8.83 4.03
N VAL A 110 -0.98 -7.56 3.94
CA VAL A 110 -2.33 -7.17 3.56
C VAL A 110 -2.54 -7.41 2.06
N THR A 111 -3.50 -8.26 1.73
CA THR A 111 -3.87 -8.59 0.34
C THR A 111 -5.36 -8.46 0.06
N ASP A 112 -6.17 -8.16 1.08
CA ASP A 112 -7.62 -8.08 0.96
C ASP A 112 -8.24 -7.14 2.00
N LEU A 113 -9.53 -6.85 1.83
CA LEU A 113 -10.36 -6.05 2.70
C LEU A 113 -11.25 -6.96 3.56
N ASN A 114 -11.08 -6.89 4.88
CA ASN A 114 -12.04 -7.44 5.82
C ASN A 114 -13.17 -6.42 6.05
N LYS A 115 -14.39 -6.73 5.62
CA LYS A 115 -15.57 -5.86 5.85
C LYS A 115 -16.18 -6.03 7.24
N ASN A 116 -15.75 -7.03 8.02
CA ASN A 116 -16.23 -7.28 9.38
C ASN A 116 -15.43 -6.43 10.38
N ASN A 117 -16.11 -5.79 11.34
CA ASN A 117 -15.52 -4.96 12.38
C ASN A 117 -15.24 -5.72 13.70
N GLN A 118 -15.51 -7.02 13.79
CA GLN A 118 -15.24 -7.84 14.98
C GLN A 118 -13.75 -8.14 15.20
N THR A 119 -12.95 -8.06 14.13
CA THR A 119 -11.51 -8.36 14.12
C THR A 119 -10.81 -7.39 13.17
N ASP A 120 -9.69 -6.79 13.56
CA ASP A 120 -8.95 -5.89 12.65
C ASP A 120 -8.37 -6.63 11.44
N PHE A 121 -8.09 -7.93 11.62
CA PHE A 121 -7.59 -8.79 10.56
C PHE A 121 -8.32 -10.14 10.53
N VAL A 122 -8.43 -10.70 9.33
CA VAL A 122 -8.61 -12.14 9.13
C VAL A 122 -7.37 -12.64 8.39
N ILE A 123 -6.63 -13.56 8.98
CA ILE A 123 -5.33 -14.01 8.44
C ILE A 123 -5.41 -15.43 7.89
N SER A 124 -4.49 -15.80 7.01
CA SER A 124 -4.40 -17.19 6.54
C SER A 124 -4.20 -18.17 7.71
N SER A 125 -4.74 -19.38 7.60
CA SER A 125 -4.51 -20.45 8.61
C SER A 125 -3.02 -20.71 8.86
N ARG A 126 -2.18 -20.58 7.83
CA ARG A 126 -0.72 -20.64 7.94
C ARG A 126 -0.16 -19.55 8.85
N ALA A 127 -0.59 -18.30 8.68
CA ALA A 127 -0.20 -17.22 9.57
C ALA A 127 -0.73 -17.45 11.00
N PHE A 128 -1.99 -17.86 11.14
CA PHE A 128 -2.60 -18.08 12.44
C PHE A 128 -1.86 -19.15 13.27
N MET A 129 -1.52 -20.28 12.64
CA MET A 129 -0.68 -21.32 13.25
C MET A 129 0.73 -20.82 13.58
N ALA A 130 1.31 -19.95 12.75
CA ALA A 130 2.66 -19.42 12.95
C ALA A 130 2.79 -18.46 14.15
N MET A 131 1.67 -18.04 14.75
CA MET A 131 1.71 -17.33 16.03
C MET A 131 2.04 -18.24 17.22
N ALA A 132 1.95 -19.57 17.05
CA ALA A 132 2.14 -20.52 18.13
C ALA A 132 3.63 -20.73 18.49
N ILE A 133 3.89 -21.20 19.71
CA ILE A 133 5.16 -21.87 20.02
C ILE A 133 5.23 -23.24 19.32
N GLU A 134 6.43 -23.81 19.25
CA GLU A 134 6.66 -25.11 18.63
C GLU A 134 5.73 -26.19 19.21
N GLY A 135 5.12 -26.99 18.33
CA GLY A 135 4.17 -28.04 18.70
C GLY A 135 2.76 -27.56 19.08
N LYS A 136 2.50 -26.25 19.21
CA LYS A 136 1.20 -25.69 19.66
C LYS A 136 0.34 -25.09 18.55
N ALA A 137 0.72 -25.25 17.29
CA ALA A 137 -0.03 -24.74 16.14
C ALA A 137 -1.52 -25.15 16.14
N LYS A 138 -1.81 -26.41 16.47
CA LYS A 138 -3.20 -26.91 16.57
C LYS A 138 -3.96 -26.29 17.75
N ASP A 139 -3.28 -26.00 18.86
CA ASP A 139 -3.92 -25.40 20.03
C ASP A 139 -4.27 -23.94 19.77
N VAL A 140 -3.43 -23.19 19.05
CA VAL A 140 -3.81 -21.86 18.56
C VAL A 140 -5.02 -21.94 17.63
N LEU A 141 -5.04 -22.85 16.64
CA LEU A 141 -6.20 -23.03 15.75
C LEU A 141 -7.54 -23.27 16.47
N LYS A 142 -7.51 -24.01 17.59
CA LYS A 142 -8.71 -24.30 18.41
C LYS A 142 -9.33 -23.04 19.03
N LEU A 143 -8.58 -21.93 19.14
CA LEU A 143 -9.13 -20.66 19.62
C LEU A 143 -10.23 -20.12 18.68
N GLY A 144 -10.12 -20.38 17.37
CA GLY A 144 -10.98 -19.79 16.33
C GLY A 144 -10.72 -18.29 16.13
N ILE A 145 -10.86 -17.52 17.20
CA ILE A 145 -10.54 -16.10 17.29
C ILE A 145 -9.53 -15.93 18.43
N ALA A 146 -8.40 -15.29 18.16
CA ALA A 146 -7.36 -15.02 19.15
C ALA A 146 -7.31 -13.52 19.51
N ASP A 147 -7.17 -13.21 20.79
CA ASP A 147 -6.74 -11.88 21.22
C ASP A 147 -5.27 -11.68 20.86
N VAL A 148 -4.98 -10.56 20.20
CA VAL A 148 -3.67 -10.29 19.61
C VAL A 148 -3.19 -8.87 19.90
N GLU A 149 -1.89 -8.72 19.72
CA GLU A 149 -1.21 -7.45 19.56
C GLU A 149 -0.65 -7.39 18.15
N TYR A 150 -0.74 -6.23 17.49
CA TYR A 150 -0.15 -6.03 16.17
C TYR A 150 0.53 -4.67 16.04
N LYS A 151 1.47 -4.57 15.11
CA LYS A 151 2.05 -3.30 14.65
C LYS A 151 2.54 -3.43 13.21
N ARG A 152 2.56 -2.31 12.49
CA ARG A 152 3.15 -2.27 11.14
C ARG A 152 4.66 -2.43 11.24
N VAL A 153 5.23 -3.21 10.34
CA VAL A 153 6.67 -3.49 10.28
C VAL A 153 7.16 -3.34 8.84
N PRO A 154 8.46 -3.11 8.62
CA PRO A 154 9.03 -3.12 7.28
C PRO A 154 8.79 -4.46 6.57
N CYS A 155 8.34 -4.40 5.32
CA CYS A 155 8.32 -5.56 4.44
C CYS A 155 9.73 -5.84 3.93
N ASP A 156 10.21 -7.07 4.13
CA ASP A 156 11.47 -7.55 3.56
C ASP A 156 11.21 -8.60 2.48
N TYR A 157 11.68 -8.31 1.26
CA TYR A 157 11.57 -9.19 0.11
C TYR A 157 12.89 -9.84 -0.31
N LYS A 158 13.88 -9.89 0.57
CA LYS A 158 15.14 -10.64 0.40
C LYS A 158 15.86 -10.33 -0.92
N GLY A 159 16.01 -9.05 -1.21
CA GLY A 159 16.72 -8.57 -2.40
C GLY A 159 15.89 -8.52 -3.69
N LYS A 160 14.57 -8.78 -3.64
CA LYS A 160 13.69 -8.48 -4.78
C LYS A 160 13.53 -6.97 -4.95
N ASN A 161 13.57 -6.53 -6.20
CA ASN A 161 13.23 -5.16 -6.55
C ASN A 161 11.71 -4.98 -6.55
N LEU A 162 11.29 -3.72 -6.43
CA LEU A 162 9.96 -3.29 -6.77
C LEU A 162 9.64 -3.75 -8.20
N ALA A 163 8.44 -4.27 -8.42
CA ALA A 163 8.02 -4.75 -9.72
C ALA A 163 6.69 -4.13 -10.13
N VAL A 164 6.52 -3.93 -11.43
CA VAL A 164 5.31 -3.39 -12.04
C VAL A 164 4.69 -4.47 -12.91
N ARG A 165 3.46 -4.87 -12.61
CA ARG A 165 2.67 -5.75 -13.48
C ARG A 165 1.73 -4.90 -14.32
N VAL A 166 1.70 -5.13 -15.63
CA VAL A 166 0.65 -4.55 -16.48
C VAL A 166 -0.63 -5.34 -16.25
N ASP A 167 -1.70 -4.66 -15.83
CA ASP A 167 -2.98 -5.30 -15.56
C ASP A 167 -3.67 -5.76 -16.86
N GLU A 168 -4.49 -6.80 -16.76
CA GLU A 168 -5.23 -7.37 -17.90
C GLU A 168 -6.20 -6.37 -18.55
N SER A 169 -6.69 -5.39 -17.78
CA SER A 169 -7.57 -4.33 -18.29
C SER A 169 -6.86 -3.27 -19.16
N SER A 170 -5.53 -3.27 -19.21
CA SER A 170 -4.77 -2.32 -20.03
C SER A 170 -5.10 -2.44 -21.52
N GLN A 171 -5.20 -1.31 -22.21
CA GLN A 171 -5.53 -1.25 -23.63
C GLN A 171 -4.59 -0.29 -24.33
N LYS A 172 -3.49 -0.82 -24.87
CA LYS A 172 -2.53 -0.01 -25.62
C LYS A 172 -3.15 0.54 -26.92
N PRO A 173 -2.97 1.83 -27.27
CA PRO A 173 -2.23 2.88 -26.56
C PRO A 173 -3.10 3.80 -25.68
N TYR A 174 -4.35 3.45 -25.40
CA TYR A 174 -5.33 4.37 -24.81
C TYR A 174 -5.43 4.31 -23.28
N TYR A 175 -5.06 3.19 -22.68
CA TYR A 175 -5.21 2.97 -21.24
C TYR A 175 -4.10 2.05 -20.72
N LEU A 176 -3.49 2.46 -19.62
CA LEU A 176 -2.50 1.69 -18.88
C LEU A 176 -2.96 1.57 -17.44
N ALA A 177 -3.17 0.35 -16.99
CA ALA A 177 -3.39 0.00 -15.59
C ALA A 177 -2.24 -0.90 -15.13
N ILE A 178 -1.70 -0.62 -13.95
CA ILE A 178 -0.58 -1.37 -13.39
C ILE A 178 -0.85 -1.74 -11.94
N SER A 179 -0.31 -2.89 -11.53
CA SER A 179 -0.17 -3.26 -10.12
C SER A 179 1.29 -3.14 -9.70
N ILE A 180 1.53 -2.72 -8.47
CA ILE A 180 2.89 -2.59 -7.91
C ILE A 180 3.11 -3.69 -6.87
N PHE A 181 4.20 -4.46 -7.03
CA PHE A 181 4.58 -5.58 -6.16
C PHE A 181 5.93 -5.34 -5.50
N TYR A 182 6.17 -6.07 -4.41
CA TYR A 182 7.44 -6.08 -3.69
C TYR A 182 7.88 -4.70 -3.19
N GLN A 183 6.92 -3.87 -2.78
CA GLN A 183 7.20 -2.59 -2.14
C GLN A 183 7.80 -2.84 -0.75
N GLY A 184 9.12 -2.77 -0.65
CA GLY A 184 9.85 -2.99 0.59
C GLY A 184 9.79 -1.82 1.57
N GLY A 185 10.37 -2.07 2.75
CA GLY A 185 10.42 -1.09 3.83
C GLY A 185 9.07 -0.92 4.53
N GLN A 186 8.96 0.12 5.34
CA GLN A 186 7.70 0.53 5.96
C GLN A 186 7.27 1.83 5.31
N THR A 187 6.82 1.72 4.06
CA THR A 187 6.45 2.86 3.22
C THR A 187 5.04 2.71 2.67
N GLU A 188 4.49 3.80 2.15
CA GLU A 188 3.29 3.83 1.32
C GLU A 188 3.62 4.55 0.01
N ILE A 189 3.22 3.99 -1.13
CA ILE A 189 3.27 4.71 -2.41
C ILE A 189 2.06 5.64 -2.47
N VAL A 190 2.32 6.94 -2.46
CA VAL A 190 1.30 8.00 -2.44
C VAL A 190 1.14 8.70 -3.79
N GLY A 191 2.03 8.43 -4.74
CA GLY A 191 1.95 8.96 -6.10
C GLY A 191 2.78 8.13 -7.08
N VAL A 192 2.31 8.05 -8.32
CA VAL A 192 2.96 7.32 -9.40
C VAL A 192 2.84 8.14 -10.66
N ASP A 193 3.96 8.39 -11.33
CA ASP A 193 3.99 9.02 -12.65
C ASP A 193 4.68 8.10 -13.66
N VAL A 194 4.27 8.23 -14.92
CA VAL A 194 4.82 7.54 -16.08
C VAL A 194 5.26 8.54 -17.15
N ALA A 195 6.37 8.25 -17.81
CA ALA A 195 6.84 8.99 -18.97
C ALA A 195 7.45 8.03 -19.99
N GLN A 196 7.59 8.48 -21.23
CA GLN A 196 8.48 7.82 -22.19
C GLN A 196 9.93 7.88 -21.65
N VAL A 197 10.71 6.81 -21.83
CA VAL A 197 12.14 6.79 -21.49
C VAL A 197 12.85 7.96 -22.18
N GLY A 198 13.60 8.74 -21.39
CA GLY A 198 14.32 9.94 -21.86
C GLY A 198 13.48 11.22 -21.95
N SER A 199 12.17 11.15 -21.72
CA SER A 199 11.29 12.32 -21.71
C SER A 199 11.16 12.91 -20.31
N SER A 200 11.01 14.24 -20.23
CA SER A 200 10.63 14.97 -19.01
C SER A 200 9.13 15.21 -18.89
N ASN A 201 8.32 14.74 -19.85
CA ASN A 201 6.86 14.92 -19.85
C ASN A 201 6.20 13.78 -19.07
N TRP A 202 5.92 14.02 -17.79
CA TRP A 202 5.32 13.06 -16.87
C TRP A 202 3.80 13.15 -16.87
N ASN A 203 3.14 11.99 -16.96
CA ASN A 203 1.71 11.84 -16.71
C ASN A 203 1.51 11.12 -15.38
N PHE A 204 0.60 11.63 -14.54
CA PHE A 204 0.24 10.96 -13.30
C PHE A 204 -0.64 9.74 -13.55
N LEU A 205 -0.54 8.76 -12.65
CA LEU A 205 -1.49 7.68 -12.50
C LEU A 205 -2.36 7.93 -11.26
N THR A 206 -3.59 7.43 -11.29
CA THR A 206 -4.51 7.49 -10.16
C THR A 206 -4.70 6.09 -9.59
N ARG A 207 -4.75 5.98 -8.26
CA ARG A 207 -5.13 4.72 -7.61
C ARG A 207 -6.61 4.47 -7.87
N ASN A 208 -6.91 3.43 -8.63
CA ASN A 208 -8.27 3.08 -9.01
C ASN A 208 -8.93 2.23 -7.91
N HIS A 209 -8.38 1.05 -7.65
CA HIS A 209 -8.82 0.15 -6.59
C HIS A 209 -7.67 -0.72 -6.10
N GLY A 210 -7.63 -1.01 -4.80
CA GLY A 210 -6.58 -1.86 -4.24
C GLY A 210 -5.17 -1.33 -4.55
N ALA A 211 -4.33 -2.20 -5.12
CA ALA A 211 -2.98 -1.85 -5.57
C ALA A 211 -2.91 -1.41 -7.04
N ILE A 212 -4.05 -1.22 -7.73
CA ILE A 212 -4.11 -0.83 -9.14
C ILE A 212 -4.02 0.69 -9.30
N TRP A 213 -3.08 1.11 -10.14
CA TRP A 213 -2.86 2.49 -10.58
C TRP A 213 -3.09 2.59 -12.08
N ASP A 214 -3.77 3.62 -12.56
CA ASP A 214 -4.07 3.76 -13.98
C ASP A 214 -3.93 5.16 -14.55
N THR A 215 -3.85 5.23 -15.88
CA THR A 215 -3.92 6.47 -16.64
C THR A 215 -4.46 6.23 -18.06
N SER A 216 -5.25 7.18 -18.56
CA SER A 216 -5.66 7.25 -19.97
C SER A 216 -4.70 8.08 -20.84
N ARG A 217 -3.61 8.61 -20.25
CA ARG A 217 -2.60 9.43 -20.95
C ARG A 217 -1.32 8.62 -21.14
N VAL A 218 -1.42 7.49 -21.82
CA VAL A 218 -0.29 6.56 -22.00
C VAL A 218 0.77 7.18 -22.93
N PRO A 219 2.03 7.35 -22.47
CA PRO A 219 3.10 7.81 -23.37
C PRO A 219 3.39 6.77 -24.46
N SER A 220 3.93 7.23 -25.59
CA SER A 220 4.41 6.34 -26.64
C SER A 220 5.81 5.78 -26.33
N GLY A 221 6.15 4.64 -26.92
CA GLY A 221 7.46 4.01 -26.75
C GLY A 221 7.65 3.29 -25.40
N ALA A 222 8.90 3.04 -25.04
CA ALA A 222 9.27 2.42 -23.77
C ALA A 222 9.00 3.39 -22.61
N LEU A 223 8.60 2.87 -21.45
CA LEU A 223 8.11 3.66 -20.33
C LEU A 223 9.03 3.56 -19.11
N GLN A 224 9.20 4.71 -18.46
CA GLN A 224 9.85 4.89 -17.17
C GLN A 224 8.83 5.35 -16.13
N PHE A 225 9.11 5.07 -14.86
CA PHE A 225 8.24 5.40 -13.75
C PHE A 225 8.98 6.19 -12.69
N ARG A 226 8.24 7.02 -11.97
CA ARG A 226 8.68 7.52 -10.68
C ARG A 226 7.56 7.37 -9.65
N PHE A 227 7.94 7.11 -8.42
CA PHE A 227 7.04 6.86 -7.30
C PHE A 227 7.34 7.86 -6.20
N VAL A 228 6.30 8.40 -5.57
CA VAL A 228 6.43 9.08 -4.28
C VAL A 228 6.13 8.07 -3.19
N VAL A 229 7.08 7.85 -2.30
CA VAL A 229 6.92 6.97 -1.13
C VAL A 229 7.01 7.77 0.15
N THR A 230 6.29 7.38 1.20
CA THR A 230 6.55 7.91 2.54
C THR A 230 7.90 7.40 3.05
N ALA A 231 8.72 8.28 3.63
CA ALA A 231 10.06 7.98 4.10
C ALA A 231 10.52 9.03 5.12
N GLY A 232 10.94 8.59 6.32
CA GLY A 232 11.16 9.55 7.41
C GLY A 232 9.85 10.25 7.77
N TYR A 233 9.91 11.51 8.19
CA TYR A 233 8.73 12.34 8.42
C TYR A 233 8.14 12.95 7.13
N ASP A 234 8.76 12.67 5.98
CA ASP A 234 8.45 13.28 4.69
C ASP A 234 8.15 12.21 3.62
N GLY A 235 8.19 12.62 2.35
CA GLY A 235 8.17 11.73 1.19
C GLY A 235 9.49 11.72 0.43
N LYS A 236 9.71 10.66 -0.35
CA LYS A 236 10.89 10.46 -1.20
C LYS A 236 10.48 10.05 -2.60
N TRP A 237 11.17 10.60 -3.60
CA TRP A 237 11.03 10.16 -4.98
C TRP A 237 11.92 8.96 -5.28
N ILE A 238 11.33 7.96 -5.92
CA ILE A 238 12.00 6.74 -6.40
C ILE A 238 11.88 6.70 -7.91
N TRP A 239 13.01 6.58 -8.62
CA TRP A 239 13.06 6.68 -10.08
C TRP A 239 13.42 5.33 -10.70
N ALA A 240 12.54 4.80 -11.54
CA ALA A 240 12.72 3.57 -12.29
C ALA A 240 12.83 3.90 -13.79
N LYS A 241 14.06 3.97 -14.29
CA LYS A 241 14.41 4.63 -15.57
C LYS A 241 13.97 3.92 -16.85
N SER A 242 13.76 2.60 -16.81
CA SER A 242 13.35 1.82 -17.98
C SER A 242 12.67 0.53 -17.50
N VAL A 243 11.34 0.53 -17.43
CA VAL A 243 10.57 -0.55 -16.81
C VAL A 243 9.76 -1.32 -17.84
N LEU A 244 8.91 -0.62 -18.62
CA LEU A 244 8.09 -1.26 -19.64
C LEU A 244 8.73 -1.05 -21.02
N PRO A 245 8.97 -2.11 -21.81
CA PRO A 245 9.41 -1.96 -23.19
C PRO A 245 8.29 -1.38 -24.05
N SER A 246 8.63 -0.85 -25.23
CA SER A 246 7.64 -0.25 -26.13
C SER A 246 6.48 -1.19 -26.45
N ASP A 247 6.69 -2.50 -26.49
CA ASP A 247 5.73 -3.54 -26.83
C ASP A 247 5.20 -4.31 -25.62
N TRP A 248 5.22 -3.70 -24.43
CA TRP A 248 4.72 -4.27 -23.17
C TRP A 248 3.39 -5.02 -23.33
N LYS A 249 3.27 -6.10 -22.58
CA LYS A 249 2.15 -7.04 -22.60
C LYS A 249 1.39 -7.03 -21.29
N ASN A 250 0.07 -7.16 -21.39
CA ASN A 250 -0.82 -7.41 -20.27
C ASN A 250 -0.42 -8.68 -19.52
N GLY A 251 -0.62 -8.68 -18.21
CA GLY A 251 -0.32 -9.79 -17.32
C GLY A 251 1.16 -9.93 -16.94
N VAL A 252 2.08 -9.34 -17.71
CA VAL A 252 3.53 -9.48 -17.49
C VAL A 252 4.02 -8.57 -16.36
N ILE A 253 4.95 -9.12 -15.56
CA ILE A 253 5.63 -8.43 -14.46
C ILE A 253 7.00 -7.98 -14.95
N TYR A 254 7.31 -6.70 -14.75
CA TYR A 254 8.56 -6.06 -15.13
C TYR A 254 9.30 -5.61 -13.87
N ASP A 255 10.58 -5.94 -13.79
CA ASP A 255 11.47 -5.51 -12.72
C ASP A 255 11.84 -4.03 -12.92
N THR A 256 11.78 -3.24 -11.85
CA THR A 256 12.10 -1.79 -11.92
C THR A 256 13.58 -1.48 -11.76
N GLY A 257 14.37 -2.43 -11.27
CA GLY A 257 15.76 -2.24 -10.85
C GLY A 257 15.93 -1.52 -9.52
N VAL A 258 14.84 -1.23 -8.79
CA VAL A 258 14.87 -0.40 -7.59
C VAL A 258 14.39 -1.16 -6.35
N GLN A 259 15.11 -1.01 -5.25
CA GLN A 259 14.70 -1.48 -3.93
C GLN A 259 14.27 -0.29 -3.07
N ILE A 260 13.23 -0.50 -2.28
CA ILE A 260 12.78 0.45 -1.26
C ILE A 260 12.99 -0.22 0.09
N THR A 261 13.75 0.43 0.96
CA THR A 261 14.02 -0.02 2.33
C THR A 261 13.72 1.07 3.36
N ASP A 262 13.17 2.20 2.91
CA ASP A 262 12.87 3.34 3.74
C ASP A 262 11.80 3.00 4.80
N ILE A 263 11.80 3.76 5.89
CA ILE A 263 10.85 3.62 7.00
C ILE A 263 10.20 4.98 7.23
N ALA A 264 8.89 5.05 7.10
CA ALA A 264 8.11 6.22 7.49
C ALA A 264 8.14 6.41 9.01
N GLN A 265 8.24 7.66 9.43
CA GLN A 265 8.23 8.12 10.81
C GLN A 265 6.94 8.91 11.04
N GLU A 266 6.35 8.74 12.21
CA GLU A 266 5.09 9.36 12.60
C GLU A 266 5.32 10.18 13.87
N GLY A 267 4.65 11.32 14.00
CA GLY A 267 4.73 12.19 15.18
C GLY A 267 3.95 11.67 16.40
N CYS A 268 3.82 10.36 16.54
CA CYS A 268 2.99 9.73 17.57
C CYS A 268 3.81 9.46 18.84
N SER A 269 3.90 10.46 19.70
CA SER A 269 4.49 10.31 21.04
C SER A 269 3.61 10.96 22.10
N PRO A 270 3.34 10.27 23.23
CA PRO A 270 3.85 8.95 23.61
C PRO A 270 2.99 7.80 23.04
N CYS A 271 3.62 6.74 22.51
CA CYS A 271 2.95 5.46 22.28
C CYS A 271 3.92 4.30 22.52
N ASP A 272 3.39 3.10 22.81
CA ASP A 272 4.21 1.89 22.96
C ASP A 272 4.77 1.48 21.59
N ASP A 273 6.00 1.91 21.31
CA ASP A 273 6.79 1.51 20.15
C ASP A 273 7.59 0.22 20.40
N GLY A 274 7.35 -0.42 21.55
CA GLY A 274 8.18 -1.41 22.20
C GLY A 274 8.93 -2.31 21.23
N SER A 275 10.25 -2.40 21.42
CA SER A 275 11.09 -3.35 20.69
C SER A 275 10.64 -4.78 21.03
N TRP A 276 9.78 -5.33 20.17
CA TRP A 276 9.56 -6.77 20.15
C TRP A 276 10.88 -7.36 19.70
N LYS A 277 11.73 -7.79 20.64
CA LYS A 277 13.07 -8.31 20.32
C LYS A 277 12.91 -9.43 19.30
N LEU A 278 13.29 -9.14 18.05
CA LEU A 278 13.45 -10.09 16.96
C LEU A 278 14.85 -10.68 17.13
N ASN A 279 15.06 -11.45 18.20
CA ASN A 279 16.28 -12.24 18.37
C ASN A 279 16.03 -13.62 17.80
#